data_AF-A0A7L3EK60-F1
#
_entry.id   AF-A0A7L3EK60-F1
#
_cell.length_a   1.000
_cell.length_b   1.000
_cell.length_c   1.000
_cell.angle_alpha   90.00
_cell.angle_beta   90.00
_cell.angle_gamma   90.00
#
_symmetry.space_group_name_H-M   'P 1'
#
loop_
_entity.id
_entity.type
_entity.pdbx_description
1 polymer ?
#
loop_
_entity_poly.entity_id
_entity_poly.type
_entity_poly.pdbx_seq_one_letter_code
_entity_poly.pdbx_strand_id
1 'polypeptide(L)'
;VFQGRIVARRLVGQETRYELEVKARYRQRFPLVSREYLWVPNTCGCPALREGSDFLLMARRHVNHEHTLNRILLQGDGYARPWTPREARLVREAARHC
;
A
#
# COMPACT_ATOMS: atom_id res chain seq x y z
N VAL A 1 5.83 -1.32 -5.09
CA VAL A 1 6.11 0.03 -4.57
C VAL A 1 5.36 1.05 -5.40
N PHE A 2 4.47 1.81 -4.77
CA PHE A 2 3.61 2.77 -5.46
C PHE A 2 3.27 3.93 -4.52
N GLN A 3 2.89 5.07 -5.11
CA GLN A 3 2.23 6.16 -4.39
C GLN A 3 0.73 5.89 -4.37
N GLY A 4 0.14 5.90 -3.18
CA GLY A 4 -1.29 5.78 -2.98
C GLY A 4 -1.84 6.89 -2.10
N ARG A 5 -2.99 7.46 -2.48
CA ARG A 5 -3.76 8.36 -1.62
C ARG A 5 -4.79 7.55 -0.85
N ILE A 6 -4.79 7.65 0.48
CA ILE A 6 -5.77 6.96 1.31
C ILE A 6 -7.11 7.67 1.17
N VAL A 7 -8.15 6.92 0.82
CA VAL A 7 -9.51 7.43 0.65
C VAL A 7 -10.37 7.09 1.85
N ALA A 8 -10.26 5.86 2.35
CA ALA A 8 -11.06 5.39 3.48
C ALA A 8 -10.31 4.33 4.29
N ARG A 9 -10.66 4.21 5.57
CA ARG A 9 -10.20 3.16 6.48
C ARG A 9 -11.39 2.40 7.06
N ARG A 10 -11.28 1.07 7.15
CA ARG A 10 -12.27 0.21 7.82
C ARG A 10 -11.59 -0.92 8.59
N LEU A 11 -12.09 -1.18 9.81
CA LEU A 11 -11.74 -2.40 10.55
C LEU A 11 -12.58 -3.57 10.03
N VAL A 12 -11.92 -4.70 9.74
CA VAL A 12 -12.54 -5.93 9.25
C VAL A 12 -11.96 -7.10 10.06
N GLY A 13 -12.72 -7.58 11.06
CA GLY A 13 -12.22 -8.59 11.99
C GLY A 13 -10.99 -8.08 12.76
N GLN A 14 -9.86 -8.77 12.60
CA GLN A 14 -8.57 -8.41 13.21
C GLN A 14 -7.63 -7.63 12.26
N GLU A 15 -8.14 -7.24 11.09
CA GLU A 15 -7.37 -6.52 10.08
C GLU A 15 -7.90 -5.09 9.89
N THR A 16 -7.04 -4.20 9.42
CA THR A 16 -7.41 -2.88 8.93
C THR A 16 -7.32 -2.90 7.41
N ARG A 17 -8.42 -2.55 6.74
CA ARG A 17 -8.48 -2.36 5.30
C ARG A 17 -8.51 -0.87 4.97
N TYR A 18 -7.57 -0.44 4.13
CA TYR A 18 -7.53 0.88 3.54
C TYR A 18 -7.98 0.81 2.10
N GLU A 19 -8.86 1.71 1.70
CA GLU A 19 -9.14 2.01 0.31
C GLU A 19 -8.19 3.11 -0.14
N LEU A 20 -7.56 2.95 -1.30
CA LEU A 20 -6.61 3.93 -1.82
C LEU A 20 -6.75 4.13 -3.33
N GLU A 21 -6.37 5.32 -3.77
CA GLU A 21 -6.18 5.65 -5.17
C GLU A 21 -4.71 5.58 -5.54
N VAL A 22 -4.37 4.79 -6.55
CA VAL A 22 -3.00 4.66 -7.05
C VAL A 22 -2.66 5.88 -7.91
N LYS A 23 -1.71 6.71 -7.44
CA LYS A 23 -1.28 7.93 -8.13
C LYS A 23 -0.05 7.73 -9.00
N ALA A 24 0.89 6.90 -8.56
CA ALA A 24 2.09 6.57 -9.31
C ALA A 24 2.58 5.17 -9.00
N ARG A 25 3.15 4.49 -10.00
CA ARG A 25 3.69 3.13 -9.88
C ARG A 25 5.20 3.22 -10.08
N TYR A 26 5.97 2.80 -9.08
CA TYR A 26 7.45 2.87 -9.13
C TYR A 26 8.09 1.50 -9.36
N ARG A 27 7.56 0.46 -8.71
CA ARG A 27 7.96 -0.93 -8.93
C ARG A 27 6.73 -1.81 -8.86
N GLN A 28 6.36 -2.41 -9.98
CA GLN A 28 5.16 -3.22 -10.11
C GLN A 28 5.53 -4.70 -10.27
N ARG A 29 5.28 -5.51 -9.23
CA ARG A 29 5.45 -6.98 -9.27
C ARG A 29 4.14 -7.74 -9.48
N PHE A 30 3.01 -7.04 -9.46
CA PHE A 30 1.67 -7.54 -9.69
C PHE A 30 0.80 -6.40 -10.22
N PRO A 31 -0.28 -6.68 -10.98
CA PRO A 31 -1.14 -5.64 -11.53
C PRO A 31 -1.72 -4.75 -10.42
N LEU A 32 -1.69 -3.43 -10.65
CA LEU A 32 -2.37 -2.43 -9.83
C LEU A 32 -3.40 -1.71 -10.69
N VAL A 33 -4.62 -1.57 -10.19
CA VAL A 33 -5.68 -0.75 -10.79
C VAL A 33 -5.73 0.63 -10.13
N SER A 34 -6.60 1.51 -10.61
CA SER A 34 -6.69 2.89 -10.11
C SER A 34 -7.14 2.98 -8.66
N ARG A 35 -7.98 2.05 -8.20
CA ARG A 35 -8.51 1.99 -6.84
C ARG A 35 -8.32 0.61 -6.25
N GLU A 36 -7.59 0.55 -5.14
CA GLU A 36 -7.10 -0.69 -4.54
C GLU A 36 -7.50 -0.79 -3.06
N TYR A 37 -7.50 -2.03 -2.57
CA TYR A 37 -7.65 -2.31 -1.13
C TYR A 37 -6.33 -2.82 -0.55
N LEU A 38 -5.78 -2.05 0.38
CA LEU A 38 -4.60 -2.40 1.16
C LEU A 38 -5.01 -2.97 2.51
N TRP A 39 -4.53 -4.15 2.83
CA TRP A 39 -4.83 -4.85 4.07
C TRP A 39 -3.62 -4.81 4.99
N VAL A 40 -3.85 -4.51 6.26
CA VAL A 40 -2.84 -4.50 7.31
C VAL A 40 -3.30 -5.46 8.41
N PRO A 41 -2.48 -6.44 8.83
CA PRO A 41 -2.88 -7.50 9.76
C PRO A 41 -2.86 -7.01 11.21
N ASN A 42 -3.54 -5.90 11.49
CA ASN A 42 -3.69 -5.32 12.82
C ASN A 42 -4.91 -4.40 12.90
N THR A 43 -5.25 -4.01 14.12
CA THR A 43 -6.30 -3.03 14.43
C THR A 43 -5.79 -1.77 15.13
N CYS A 44 -4.50 -1.72 15.47
CA CYS A 44 -3.84 -0.58 16.15
C CYS A 44 -3.94 0.75 15.38
N GLY A 45 -4.21 0.72 14.07
CA GLY A 45 -4.08 1.89 13.20
C GLY A 45 -2.63 2.25 12.87
N CYS A 46 -1.73 1.28 13.00
CA CYS A 46 -0.32 1.38 12.67
C CYS A 46 -0.05 0.59 11.37
N PRO A 47 0.60 1.18 10.35
CA PRO A 47 1.08 2.55 10.28
C PRO A 47 -0.05 3.58 10.18
N ALA A 48 0.23 4.81 10.61
CA ALA A 48 -0.73 5.93 10.65
C ALA A 48 -1.02 6.49 9.25
N LEU A 49 -1.75 5.70 8.46
CA LEU A 49 -2.22 6.05 7.12
C LEU A 49 -3.48 6.91 7.22
N ARG A 50 -3.29 8.24 7.18
CA ARG A 50 -4.38 9.22 7.28
C ARG A 50 -5.14 9.33 5.97
N GLU A 51 -6.47 9.34 6.06
CA GLU A 51 -7.35 9.64 4.92
C GLU A 51 -7.03 11.01 4.30
N GLY A 52 -7.20 11.12 2.99
CA GLY A 52 -6.85 12.30 2.19
C GLY A 52 -5.35 12.49 1.93
N SER A 53 -4.47 11.76 2.62
CA SER A 53 -3.01 11.92 2.50
C SER A 53 -2.39 10.91 1.52
N ASP A 54 -1.34 11.34 0.84
CA ASP A 54 -0.53 10.51 -0.04
C ASP A 54 0.60 9.81 0.71
N PHE A 55 0.81 8.53 0.38
CA PHE A 55 1.85 7.70 0.96
C PHE A 55 2.62 6.93 -0.12
N LEU A 56 3.90 6.74 0.13
CA LEU A 56 4.74 5.76 -0.56
C LEU A 56 4.58 4.41 0.15
N LEU A 57 4.11 3.41 -0.58
CA LEU A 57 3.72 2.11 -0.04
C LEU A 57 4.51 0.97 -0.71
N MET A 58 5.12 0.13 0.10
CA MET A 58 5.69 -1.16 -0.32
C MET A 58 4.78 -2.29 0.17
N ALA A 59 3.83 -2.65 -0.68
CA ALA A 59 2.93 -3.76 -0.41
C ALA A 59 3.33 -5.02 -1.19
N ARG A 60 2.90 -6.17 -0.67
CA ARG A 60 3.08 -7.49 -1.29
C ARG A 60 1.73 -8.05 -1.70
N ARG A 61 1.69 -8.82 -2.78
CA ARG A 61 0.51 -9.60 -3.11
C ARG A 61 0.47 -10.83 -2.21
N HIS A 62 -0.64 -11.02 -1.53
CA HIS A 62 -0.97 -12.27 -0.86
C HIS A 62 -1.93 -13.04 -1.77
N VAL A 63 -1.40 -14.13 -2.33
CA VAL A 63 -2.18 -15.08 -3.12
C VAL A 63 -2.82 -16.04 -2.15
N ASN A 64 -4.14 -16.02 -2.06
CA ASN A 64 -4.87 -16.98 -1.24
C ASN A 64 -5.10 -18.25 -2.07
N HIS A 65 -4.66 -19.39 -1.54
CA HIS A 65 -4.80 -20.71 -2.18
C HIS A 65 -6.12 -21.42 -1.80
N GLU A 66 -6.92 -20.81 -0.92
CA GLU A 66 -8.22 -21.27 -0.42
C GLU A 66 -9.40 -20.58 -1.16
N HIS A 67 -9.15 -20.10 -2.39
CA HIS A 67 -10.15 -19.49 -3.29
C HIS A 67 -10.76 -18.15 -2.83
N THR A 68 -10.15 -17.41 -1.90
CA THR A 68 -10.55 -16.01 -1.66
C THR A 68 -9.81 -15.04 -2.58
N LEU A 69 -10.33 -13.81 -2.73
CA LEU A 69 -9.71 -12.78 -3.59
C LEU A 69 -8.26 -12.51 -3.17
N ASN A 70 -7.37 -12.39 -4.16
CA ASN A 70 -5.99 -11.95 -3.94
C ASN A 70 -5.98 -10.59 -3.24
N ARG A 71 -5.17 -10.47 -2.19
CA ARG A 71 -5.10 -9.24 -1.39
C ARG A 71 -3.76 -8.55 -1.60
N ILE A 72 -3.76 -7.22 -1.45
CA ILE A 72 -2.53 -6.45 -1.33
C ILE A 72 -2.31 -6.21 0.16
N LEU A 73 -1.22 -6.77 0.70
CA LEU A 73 -0.88 -6.66 2.12
C LEU A 73 0.24 -5.65 2.33
N LEU A 74 0.08 -4.79 3.34
CA LEU A 74 1.18 -4.12 4.00
C LEU A 74 1.55 -4.95 5.23
N GLN A 75 2.76 -5.54 5.21
CA GLN A 75 3.25 -6.27 6.38
C GLN A 75 3.51 -5.29 7.54
N GLY A 76 3.52 -5.77 8.78
CA GLY A 76 3.68 -4.91 9.97
C GLY A 76 5.02 -4.14 9.99
N ASP A 77 6.05 -4.70 9.38
CA ASP A 77 7.37 -4.13 9.11
C ASP A 77 7.49 -3.51 7.70
N GLY A 78 6.38 -3.47 6.97
CA GLY A 78 6.31 -2.97 5.60
C GLY A 78 6.56 -1.47 5.50
N TYR A 79 7.17 -1.03 4.40
CA TYR A 79 7.47 0.38 4.18
C TYR A 79 6.20 1.16 3.84
N ALA A 80 5.81 2.07 4.73
CA ALA A 80 4.77 3.07 4.50
C ALA A 80 5.23 4.42 5.05
N ARG A 81 5.39 5.40 4.17
CA ARG A 81 5.81 6.76 4.54
C ARG A 81 4.99 7.83 3.84
N PRO A 82 4.76 8.99 4.47
CA PRO A 82 4.15 10.13 3.79
C PRO A 82 4.90 10.41 2.49
N TRP A 83 4.15 10.63 1.42
CA TRP A 83 4.73 10.90 0.12
C TRP A 83 5.30 12.32 0.09
N THR A 84 6.49 12.47 -0.47
CA THR A 84 7.10 13.76 -0.79
C THR A 84 7.79 13.69 -2.16
N PRO A 85 8.06 14.83 -2.82
CA PRO A 85 8.88 14.85 -4.02
C PRO A 85 10.27 14.22 -3.83
N ARG A 86 10.84 14.35 -2.62
CA ARG A 86 12.11 13.70 -2.26
C ARG A 86 11.99 12.18 -2.27
N GLU A 87 10.97 11.62 -1.63
CA GLU A 87 10.70 10.16 -1.64
C GLU A 87 10.49 9.65 -3.07
N ALA A 88 9.74 10.39 -3.89
CA ALA A 88 9.52 10.03 -5.29
C ALA A 88 10.83 9.95 -6.08
N ARG A 89 11.76 10.89 -5.86
CA ARG A 89 13.08 10.88 -6.49
C ARG A 89 13.90 9.68 -6.04
N LEU A 90 14.03 9.47 -4.73
CA LEU A 90 14.80 8.36 -4.15
C LEU A 90 14.33 6.99 -4.65
N VAL A 91 13.01 6.77 -4.67
CA VAL A 91 12.46 5.50 -5.15
C VAL A 91 12.64 5.31 -6.65
N ARG A 92 12.54 6.37 -7.47
CA ARG A 92 12.82 6.28 -8.90
C ARG A 92 14.28 5.95 -9.17
N GLU A 93 15.21 6.55 -8.43
CA GLU A 93 16.64 6.24 -8.49
C GLU A 93 16.90 4.79 -8.08
N ALA A 94 16.35 4.33 -6.95
CA ALA A 94 16.48 2.94 -6.51
C ALA A 94 15.89 1.93 -7.51
N ALA A 95 14.77 2.26 -8.15
CA ALA A 95 14.13 1.40 -9.14
C ALA A 95 14.98 1.15 -10.40
N ARG A 96 15.96 2.01 -10.71
CA ARG A 96 16.90 1.81 -11.84
C ARG A 96 17.95 0.74 -11.58
N HIS A 97 18.18 0.37 -10.32
CA HIS A 97 19.28 -0.51 -9.89
C HIS A 97 18.78 -1.88 -9.39
N CYS A 98 17.56 -2.30 -9.77
CA CYS A 98 16.78 -3.32 -9.06
C CYS A 98 16.05 -4.33 -9.95
#